data_AF-A0AAD2FPR9-F1
#
_entry.id   AF-A0AAD2FPR9-F1
#
_cell.length_a   1.000
_cell.length_b   1.000
_cell.length_c   1.000
_cell.angle_alpha   90.00
_cell.angle_beta   90.00
_cell.angle_gamma   90.00
#
_symmetry.space_group_name_H-M   'P 1'
#
loop_
_entity.id
_entity.type
_entity.pdbx_description
1 polymer ?
#
loop_
_entity_poly.entity_id
_entity_poly.type
_entity_poly.pdbx_seq_one_letter_code
_entity_poly.pdbx_strand_id
1 'polypeptide(L)'
;MADQQDAAFANIAQTLQLLQQMLAAQAAAPIAVPAAAAPPAVAVPPTPILDSFDDATPFDISSRQGSTAVAHASAPLRTSWAGVLEELFQFVLLIQTRAAEVKWDAPPPNGILTYGTHHLLSDYHSISLATLQAEHTARVDPRAIQNSRCLYNCLASSITGDLRIEIFGQPGNLPTHGDGPSLFKRMIDTT
;
A
#
# COMPACT_ATOMS: atom_id res chain seq x y z
N MET A 1 -9.35 36.01 51.16
CA MET A 1 -9.40 34.86 50.23
C MET A 1 -10.43 35.01 49.10
N ALA A 2 -11.26 36.08 49.06
CA ALA A 2 -12.21 36.31 47.97
C ALA A 2 -11.59 37.00 46.74
N ASP A 3 -10.61 37.89 46.91
CA ASP A 3 -10.03 38.68 45.80
C ASP A 3 -9.22 37.89 44.77
N GLN A 4 -8.69 36.72 45.14
CA GLN A 4 -7.81 35.93 44.26
C GLN A 4 -8.61 35.06 43.28
N GLN A 5 -9.89 34.81 43.58
CA GLN A 5 -10.78 34.03 42.73
C GLN A 5 -11.38 34.89 41.61
N ASP A 6 -11.70 36.16 41.89
CA ASP A 6 -12.19 37.11 40.88
C ASP A 6 -11.14 37.46 39.81
N ALA A 7 -9.87 37.55 40.19
CA ALA A 7 -8.77 37.80 39.24
C ALA A 7 -8.54 36.61 38.27
N ALA A 8 -8.82 35.39 38.70
CA ALA A 8 -8.72 34.20 37.87
C ALA A 8 -9.89 34.12 36.87
N PHE A 9 -11.11 34.47 37.29
CA PHE A 9 -12.27 34.51 36.39
C PHE A 9 -12.17 35.63 35.34
N ALA A 10 -11.60 36.79 35.68
CA ALA A 10 -11.37 37.87 34.73
C ALA A 10 -10.36 37.48 33.62
N ASN A 11 -9.31 36.71 33.96
CA ASN A 11 -8.32 36.23 33.00
C ASN A 11 -8.90 35.19 32.01
N ILE A 12 -9.79 34.31 32.49
CA ILE A 12 -10.45 33.29 31.65
C ILE A 12 -11.42 33.96 30.66
N ALA A 13 -12.14 34.99 31.11
CA ALA A 13 -13.04 35.76 30.23
C ALA A 13 -12.26 36.50 29.12
N GLN A 14 -11.10 37.08 29.45
CA GLN A 14 -10.23 37.73 28.46
C GLN A 14 -9.63 36.74 27.45
N THR A 15 -9.23 35.54 27.90
CA THR A 15 -8.70 34.51 26.98
C THR A 15 -9.77 33.98 26.04
N LEU A 16 -11.01 33.80 26.50
CA LEU A 16 -12.14 33.40 25.64
C LEU A 16 -12.51 34.50 24.63
N GLN A 17 -12.48 35.77 25.02
CA GLN A 17 -12.69 36.88 24.07
C GLN A 17 -11.60 36.96 22.99
N LEU A 18 -10.33 36.75 23.36
CA LEU A 18 -9.22 36.71 22.40
C LEU A 18 -9.37 35.54 21.41
N LEU A 19 -9.77 34.36 21.87
CA LEU A 19 -10.00 33.21 21.00
C LEU A 19 -11.19 33.42 20.06
N GLN A 20 -12.27 34.07 20.52
CA GLN A 20 -13.40 34.43 19.65
C GLN A 20 -13.04 35.48 18.60
N GLN A 21 -12.19 36.46 18.94
CA GLN A 21 -11.70 37.45 17.97
C GLN A 21 -10.77 36.81 16.92
N MET A 22 -9.94 35.84 17.31
CA MET A 22 -9.10 35.10 16.35
C MET A 22 -9.92 34.19 15.42
N LEU A 23 -11.02 33.61 15.91
CA LEU A 23 -11.89 32.77 15.07
C LEU A 23 -12.74 33.62 14.09
N ALA A 24 -13.15 34.81 14.49
CA ALA A 24 -13.85 35.75 13.61
C ALA A 24 -12.93 36.35 12.52
N ALA A 25 -11.63 36.50 12.80
CA ALA A 25 -10.65 36.99 11.83
C ALA A 25 -10.33 35.99 10.70
N GLN A 26 -10.63 34.69 10.86
CA GLN A 26 -10.50 33.70 9.77
C GLN A 26 -11.71 33.63 8.85
N ALA A 27 -12.83 34.28 9.20
CA ALA A 27 -14.09 34.17 8.46
C ALA A 27 -14.39 35.36 7.51
N ALA A 28 -13.50 36.37 7.43
CA ALA A 28 -13.77 37.56 6.63
C ALA A 28 -12.54 38.08 5.87
N ALA A 29 -12.26 37.46 4.73
CA ALA A 29 -11.73 38.15 3.55
C ALA A 29 -11.97 37.29 2.30
N PRO A 30 -13.02 37.54 1.50
CA PRO A 30 -12.89 37.30 0.08
C PRO A 30 -11.77 38.23 -0.41
N ILE A 31 -10.62 37.67 -0.78
CA ILE A 31 -9.63 38.42 -1.54
C ILE A 31 -10.31 38.80 -2.85
N ALA A 32 -10.80 40.03 -2.94
CA ALA A 32 -11.17 40.64 -4.22
C ALA A 32 -9.87 40.87 -4.99
N VAL A 33 -9.47 39.86 -5.75
CA VAL A 33 -8.40 39.98 -6.74
C VAL A 33 -8.88 41.04 -7.73
N PRO A 34 -8.13 42.13 -7.98
CA PRO A 34 -8.47 43.06 -9.04
C PRO A 34 -8.60 42.27 -10.34
N ALA A 35 -9.68 42.49 -11.09
CA ALA A 35 -9.89 41.89 -12.40
C ALA A 35 -8.81 42.39 -13.37
N ALA A 36 -7.63 41.77 -13.32
CA ALA A 36 -6.68 41.80 -14.39
C ALA A 36 -7.37 41.17 -15.61
N ALA A 37 -7.34 41.87 -16.74
CA ALA A 37 -7.82 41.37 -18.01
C ALA A 37 -7.36 39.91 -18.18
N ALA A 38 -8.32 38.99 -18.35
CA ALA A 38 -8.03 37.58 -18.50
C ALA A 38 -6.95 37.42 -19.58
N PRO A 39 -5.76 36.86 -19.26
CA PRO A 39 -4.83 36.48 -20.30
C PRO A 39 -5.56 35.51 -21.23
N PRO A 40 -5.27 35.53 -22.56
CA PRO A 40 -5.89 34.61 -23.49
C PRO A 40 -5.74 33.20 -22.91
N ALA A 41 -6.86 32.47 -22.81
CA ALA A 41 -6.89 31.12 -22.25
C ALA A 41 -5.84 30.28 -22.97
N VAL A 42 -4.67 30.13 -22.34
CA VAL A 42 -3.66 29.18 -22.79
C VAL A 42 -4.32 27.85 -22.54
N ALA A 43 -4.68 27.14 -23.61
CA ALA A 43 -5.21 25.80 -23.52
C ALA A 43 -4.23 24.99 -22.69
N VAL A 44 -4.58 24.71 -21.43
CA VAL A 44 -3.80 23.81 -20.59
C VAL A 44 -3.86 22.48 -21.31
N PRO A 45 -2.72 21.95 -21.82
CA PRO A 45 -2.73 20.66 -22.47
C PRO A 45 -3.32 19.66 -21.48
N PRO A 46 -4.20 18.75 -21.93
CA PRO A 46 -4.79 17.75 -21.04
C PRO A 46 -3.65 17.05 -20.30
N THR A 47 -3.67 17.10 -18.98
CA THR A 47 -2.70 16.38 -18.16
C THR A 47 -2.80 14.92 -18.59
N PRO A 48 -1.72 14.30 -19.08
CA PRO A 48 -1.78 12.89 -19.45
C PRO A 48 -2.27 12.11 -18.23
N ILE A 49 -3.33 11.33 -18.41
CA ILE A 49 -3.80 10.41 -17.38
C ILE A 49 -2.67 9.41 -17.18
N LEU A 50 -1.90 9.59 -16.11
CA LEU A 50 -0.83 8.67 -15.76
C LEU A 50 -1.48 7.40 -15.22
N ASP A 51 -1.34 6.29 -15.96
CA ASP A 51 -1.74 4.99 -15.46
C ASP A 51 -0.81 4.64 -14.29
N SER A 52 -1.35 4.69 -13.06
CA SER A 52 -0.57 4.44 -11.85
C SER A 52 -0.09 2.99 -11.74
N PHE A 53 -0.64 2.08 -12.55
CA PHE A 53 -0.26 0.68 -12.60
C PHE A 53 0.32 0.29 -13.95
N ASP A 54 0.97 1.21 -14.65
CA ASP A 54 1.69 0.82 -15.85
C ASP A 54 2.68 -0.33 -15.54
N ASP A 55 2.82 -1.23 -16.52
CA ASP A 55 3.45 -2.53 -16.31
C ASP A 55 4.98 -2.43 -16.23
N ALA A 56 5.59 -1.25 -16.46
CA ALA A 56 7.02 -1.08 -16.68
C ALA A 56 7.72 -0.11 -15.73
N THR A 57 7.01 0.92 -15.26
CA THR A 57 7.59 1.94 -14.40
C THR A 57 7.41 1.55 -12.93
N PRO A 58 8.48 1.69 -12.13
CA PRO A 58 8.37 1.60 -10.68
C PRO A 58 7.44 2.69 -10.16
N PHE A 59 6.68 2.38 -9.11
CA PHE A 59 5.89 3.38 -8.42
C PHE A 59 6.78 4.50 -7.88
N ASP A 60 6.49 5.73 -8.26
CA ASP A 60 7.08 6.91 -7.64
C ASP A 60 6.44 7.17 -6.28
N ILE A 61 7.05 6.64 -5.23
CA ILE A 61 6.59 6.75 -3.84
C ILE A 61 6.60 8.21 -3.34
N SER A 62 7.40 9.08 -3.97
CA SER A 62 7.41 10.51 -3.62
C SER A 62 6.17 11.24 -4.15
N SER A 63 5.53 10.69 -5.19
CA SER A 63 4.26 11.19 -5.69
C SER A 63 3.08 10.65 -4.86
N ARG A 64 2.01 11.45 -4.77
CA ARG A 64 0.76 11.02 -4.14
C ARG A 64 0.16 9.79 -4.84
N GLN A 65 0.23 9.74 -6.17
CA GLN A 65 -0.33 8.64 -6.95
C GLN A 65 0.43 7.34 -6.72
N GLY A 66 1.76 7.34 -6.82
CA GLY A 66 2.58 6.16 -6.57
C GLY A 66 2.50 5.67 -5.12
N SER A 67 2.47 6.58 -4.14
CA SER A 67 2.23 6.21 -2.73
C SER A 67 0.85 5.54 -2.54
N THR A 68 -0.19 6.07 -3.18
CA THR A 68 -1.55 5.47 -3.14
C THR A 68 -1.58 4.11 -3.83
N ALA A 69 -0.87 3.95 -4.96
CA ALA A 69 -0.78 2.68 -5.68
C ALA A 69 -0.05 1.61 -4.87
N VAL A 70 1.06 1.94 -4.22
CA VAL A 70 1.78 1.03 -3.30
C VAL A 70 0.91 0.63 -2.11
N ALA A 71 0.21 1.61 -1.50
CA ALA A 71 -0.71 1.33 -0.40
C ALA A 71 -1.85 0.39 -0.84
N HIS A 72 -2.39 0.59 -2.04
CA HIS A 72 -3.40 -0.28 -2.61
C HIS A 72 -2.86 -1.69 -2.89
N ALA A 73 -1.69 -1.82 -3.51
CA ALA A 73 -1.06 -3.10 -3.81
C ALA A 73 -0.64 -3.87 -2.56
N SER A 74 -0.25 -3.17 -1.48
CA SER A 74 0.15 -3.78 -0.21
C SER A 74 -1.01 -4.03 0.75
N ALA A 75 -2.22 -3.56 0.44
CA ALA A 75 -3.38 -3.70 1.31
C ALA A 75 -3.77 -5.17 1.51
N PRO A 76 -4.31 -5.54 2.67
CA PRO A 76 -4.84 -6.88 2.88
C PRO A 76 -5.95 -7.19 1.87
N LEU A 77 -6.10 -8.48 1.56
CA LEU A 77 -7.22 -9.01 0.80
C LEU A 77 -8.50 -8.85 1.61
N ARG A 78 -9.64 -8.89 0.92
CA ARG A 78 -10.97 -8.75 1.56
C ARG A 78 -11.29 -9.87 2.55
N THR A 79 -10.60 -11.00 2.42
CA THR A 79 -10.76 -12.16 3.28
C THR A 79 -9.38 -12.58 3.75
N SER A 80 -9.25 -12.79 5.06
CA SER A 80 -8.06 -13.36 5.66
C SER A 80 -8.10 -14.89 5.59
N TRP A 81 -6.95 -15.53 5.44
CA TRP A 81 -6.83 -16.99 5.40
C TRP A 81 -6.10 -17.50 6.64
N ALA A 82 -6.68 -18.54 7.27
CA ALA A 82 -6.13 -19.16 8.47
C ALA A 82 -5.31 -20.43 8.20
N GLY A 83 -5.11 -20.80 6.93
CA GLY A 83 -4.42 -22.02 6.54
C GLY A 83 -5.35 -23.23 6.30
N VAL A 84 -6.65 -23.01 6.26
CA VAL A 84 -7.65 -24.07 6.02
C VAL A 84 -7.74 -24.37 4.52
N LEU A 85 -7.62 -25.65 4.13
CA LEU A 85 -7.55 -26.06 2.72
C LEU A 85 -8.83 -25.72 1.94
N GLU A 86 -10.00 -25.83 2.58
CA GLU A 86 -11.30 -25.50 1.99
C GLU A 86 -11.41 -24.03 1.57
N GLU A 87 -10.64 -23.14 2.20
CA GLU A 87 -10.62 -21.70 1.92
C GLU A 87 -9.52 -21.30 0.91
N LEU A 88 -8.58 -22.21 0.62
CA LEU A 88 -7.41 -21.91 -0.20
C LEU A 88 -7.79 -21.43 -1.61
N PHE A 89 -8.75 -22.10 -2.25
CA PHE A 89 -9.17 -21.73 -3.62
C PHE A 89 -9.69 -20.29 -3.68
N GLN A 90 -10.52 -19.89 -2.70
CA GLN A 90 -11.04 -18.53 -2.62
C GLN A 90 -9.91 -17.52 -2.37
N PHE A 91 -8.96 -17.88 -1.51
CA PHE A 91 -7.80 -17.03 -1.22
C PHE A 91 -6.92 -16.82 -2.47
N VAL A 92 -6.62 -17.89 -3.21
CA VAL A 92 -5.85 -17.81 -4.48
C VAL A 92 -6.57 -16.96 -5.52
N LEU A 93 -7.89 -17.09 -5.65
CA LEU A 93 -8.68 -16.26 -6.57
C LEU A 93 -8.62 -14.76 -6.22
N LEU A 94 -8.61 -14.42 -4.93
CA LEU A 94 -8.44 -13.03 -4.48
C LEU A 94 -7.04 -12.49 -4.81
N ILE A 95 -6.00 -13.32 -4.69
CA ILE A 95 -4.63 -12.96 -5.10
C ILE A 95 -4.58 -12.75 -6.62
N GLN A 96 -5.17 -13.65 -7.42
CA GLN A 96 -5.22 -13.51 -8.88
C GLN A 96 -5.91 -12.22 -9.32
N THR A 97 -7.05 -11.91 -8.69
CA THR A 97 -7.78 -10.66 -8.96
C THR A 97 -6.89 -9.45 -8.66
N ARG A 98 -6.24 -9.43 -7.50
CA ARG A 98 -5.31 -8.35 -7.15
C ARG A 98 -4.12 -8.29 -8.11
N ALA A 99 -3.54 -9.43 -8.46
CA ALA A 99 -2.39 -9.54 -9.36
C ALA A 99 -2.68 -8.93 -10.73
N ALA A 100 -3.90 -9.12 -11.26
CA ALA A 100 -4.35 -8.50 -12.49
C ALA A 100 -4.56 -6.98 -12.34
N GLU A 101 -5.09 -6.53 -11.20
CA GLU A 101 -5.30 -5.09 -10.92
C GLU A 101 -3.97 -4.32 -10.81
N VAL A 102 -3.00 -4.87 -10.08
CA VAL A 102 -1.72 -4.17 -9.77
C VAL A 102 -0.52 -4.65 -10.58
N LYS A 103 -0.79 -5.53 -11.55
CA LYS A 103 0.18 -6.01 -12.56
C LYS A 103 1.36 -6.77 -11.96
N TRP A 104 1.07 -7.67 -11.03
CA TRP A 104 2.05 -8.65 -10.54
C TRP A 104 2.34 -9.74 -11.58
N ASP A 105 1.39 -10.00 -12.49
CA ASP A 105 1.55 -10.93 -13.61
C ASP A 105 1.97 -10.22 -14.92
N ALA A 106 2.62 -9.06 -14.81
CA ALA A 106 3.20 -8.40 -15.98
C ALA A 106 4.23 -9.31 -16.67
N PRO A 107 4.44 -9.20 -17.99
CA PRO A 107 5.50 -9.94 -18.66
C PRO A 107 6.88 -9.66 -18.03
N PRO A 108 7.85 -10.58 -18.16
CA PRO A 108 9.23 -10.33 -17.75
C PRO A 108 9.77 -9.05 -18.39
N PRO A 109 10.57 -8.25 -17.66
CA PRO A 109 11.17 -8.57 -16.35
C PRO A 109 10.35 -8.13 -15.12
N ASN A 110 9.17 -7.54 -15.31
CA ASN A 110 8.48 -6.76 -14.27
C ASN A 110 7.54 -7.60 -13.40
N GLY A 111 7.04 -8.71 -13.95
CA GLY A 111 6.20 -9.67 -13.23
C GLY A 111 6.95 -10.47 -12.19
N ILE A 112 6.21 -10.98 -11.21
CA ILE A 112 6.74 -11.76 -10.09
C ILE A 112 6.06 -13.12 -9.93
N LEU A 113 5.10 -13.47 -10.80
CA LEU A 113 4.30 -14.68 -10.67
C LEU A 113 4.67 -15.79 -11.65
N THR A 114 5.48 -15.52 -12.67
CA THR A 114 5.90 -16.53 -13.64
C THR A 114 7.35 -16.94 -13.43
N TYR A 115 7.59 -18.26 -13.39
CA TYR A 115 8.87 -18.90 -13.08
C TYR A 115 9.16 -19.99 -14.12
N GLY A 116 9.96 -19.66 -15.13
CA GLY A 116 10.13 -20.53 -16.30
C GLY A 116 8.80 -20.70 -17.05
N THR A 117 8.29 -21.93 -17.10
CA THR A 117 6.98 -22.26 -17.69
C THR A 117 5.86 -22.40 -16.67
N HIS A 118 6.14 -22.15 -15.39
CA HIS A 118 5.18 -22.34 -14.30
C HIS A 118 4.66 -21.00 -13.79
N HIS A 119 3.38 -20.95 -13.46
CA HIS A 119 2.75 -19.79 -12.85
C HIS A 119 2.49 -20.06 -11.36
N LEU A 120 2.95 -19.16 -10.48
CA LEU A 120 2.98 -19.35 -9.04
C LEU A 120 1.61 -19.71 -8.45
N LEU A 121 0.54 -19.11 -8.95
CA LEU A 121 -0.80 -19.28 -8.34
C LEU A 121 -1.53 -20.54 -8.83
N SER A 122 -1.05 -21.22 -9.87
CA SER A 122 -1.65 -22.43 -10.44
C SER A 122 -0.74 -23.66 -10.32
N ASP A 123 0.57 -23.45 -10.40
CA ASP A 123 1.59 -24.50 -10.46
C ASP A 123 2.51 -24.44 -9.23
N TYR A 124 2.04 -23.91 -8.09
CA TYR A 124 2.86 -23.74 -6.89
C TYR A 124 3.50 -25.03 -6.40
N HIS A 125 2.88 -26.19 -6.60
CA HIS A 125 3.47 -27.48 -6.26
C HIS A 125 4.70 -27.84 -7.11
N SER A 126 4.81 -27.28 -8.32
CA SER A 126 5.92 -27.53 -9.26
C SER A 126 7.10 -26.59 -9.06
N ILE A 127 6.95 -25.53 -8.26
CA ILE A 127 7.99 -24.52 -8.04
C ILE A 127 8.61 -24.73 -6.67
N SER A 128 9.92 -24.96 -6.60
CA SER A 128 10.61 -25.12 -5.32
C SER A 128 10.85 -23.78 -4.63
N LEU A 129 10.88 -23.75 -3.29
CA LEU A 129 11.25 -22.55 -2.54
C LEU A 129 12.66 -22.06 -2.91
N ALA A 130 13.59 -22.98 -3.18
CA ALA A 130 14.95 -22.63 -3.60
C ALA A 130 14.96 -21.89 -4.95
N THR A 131 14.10 -22.27 -5.89
CA THR A 131 13.91 -21.57 -7.17
C THR A 131 13.44 -20.14 -6.93
N LEU A 132 12.42 -19.95 -6.07
CA LEU A 132 11.89 -18.62 -5.75
C LEU A 132 12.96 -17.72 -5.10
N GLN A 133 13.76 -18.26 -4.20
CA GLN A 133 14.85 -17.53 -3.53
C GLN A 133 15.99 -17.16 -4.48
N ALA A 134 16.34 -18.05 -5.42
CA ALA A 134 17.35 -17.78 -6.44
C ALA A 134 16.90 -16.64 -7.37
N GLU A 135 15.65 -16.71 -7.86
CA GLU A 135 15.05 -15.69 -8.71
C GLU A 135 14.89 -14.35 -7.99
N HIS A 136 14.51 -14.38 -6.70
CA HIS A 136 14.50 -13.19 -5.86
C HIS A 136 15.87 -12.51 -5.80
N THR A 137 16.94 -13.29 -5.63
CA THR A 137 18.32 -12.79 -5.56
C THR A 137 18.80 -12.25 -6.90
N ALA A 138 18.35 -12.84 -8.01
CA ALA A 138 18.68 -12.42 -9.37
C ALA A 138 17.89 -11.18 -9.84
N ARG A 139 16.79 -10.83 -9.15
CA ARG A 139 15.90 -9.74 -9.54
C ARG A 139 16.57 -8.37 -9.33
N VAL A 140 16.81 -7.68 -10.44
CA VAL A 140 17.38 -6.32 -10.47
C VAL A 140 16.38 -5.24 -10.88
N ASP A 141 15.26 -5.63 -11.48
CA ASP A 141 14.25 -4.68 -11.95
C ASP A 141 13.53 -4.01 -10.76
N PRO A 142 13.54 -2.67 -10.65
CA PRO A 142 12.97 -1.99 -9.49
C PRO A 142 11.45 -2.15 -9.40
N ARG A 143 10.73 -2.29 -10.51
CA ARG A 143 9.28 -2.52 -10.49
C ARG A 143 8.98 -3.92 -9.96
N ALA A 144 9.69 -4.93 -10.43
CA ALA A 144 9.57 -6.30 -9.92
C ALA A 144 9.91 -6.39 -8.42
N ILE A 145 10.94 -5.67 -7.96
CA ILE A 145 11.29 -5.60 -6.52
C ILE A 145 10.15 -4.98 -5.70
N GLN A 146 9.57 -3.87 -6.17
CA GLN A 146 8.42 -3.25 -5.52
C GLN A 146 7.19 -4.16 -5.52
N ASN A 147 6.90 -4.80 -6.65
CA ASN A 147 5.81 -5.77 -6.77
C ASN A 147 5.98 -6.91 -5.76
N SER A 148 7.18 -7.49 -5.66
CA SER A 148 7.43 -8.59 -4.70
C SER A 148 7.20 -8.16 -3.26
N ARG A 149 7.63 -6.95 -2.88
CA ARG A 149 7.38 -6.37 -1.55
C ARG A 149 5.90 -6.07 -1.31
N CYS A 150 5.18 -5.59 -2.31
CA CYS A 150 3.74 -5.35 -2.20
C CYS A 150 2.99 -6.67 -1.98
N LEU A 151 3.31 -7.72 -2.75
CA LEU A 151 2.73 -9.05 -2.55
C LEU A 151 3.06 -9.59 -1.15
N TYR A 152 4.30 -9.43 -0.68
CA TYR A 152 4.69 -9.81 0.67
C TYR A 152 3.81 -9.15 1.74
N ASN A 153 3.67 -7.83 1.68
CA ASN A 153 2.87 -7.07 2.65
C ASN A 153 1.38 -7.44 2.57
N CYS A 154 0.86 -7.62 1.36
CA CYS A 154 -0.50 -8.06 1.11
C CYS A 154 -0.75 -9.43 1.77
N LEU A 155 0.10 -10.42 1.52
CA LEU A 155 -0.03 -11.76 2.10
C LEU A 155 0.15 -11.75 3.62
N ALA A 156 1.19 -11.08 4.13
CA ALA A 156 1.49 -11.01 5.56
C ALA A 156 0.36 -10.37 6.37
N SER A 157 -0.36 -9.41 5.77
CA SER A 157 -1.55 -8.78 6.37
C SER A 157 -2.85 -9.54 6.13
N SER A 158 -2.87 -10.51 5.21
CA SER A 158 -4.04 -11.32 4.86
C SER A 158 -4.04 -12.70 5.50
N ILE A 159 -3.04 -13.06 6.31
CA ILE A 159 -3.04 -14.32 7.06
C ILE A 159 -3.36 -14.10 8.54
N THR A 160 -4.03 -15.08 9.14
CA THR A 160 -4.49 -15.04 10.54
C THR A 160 -4.29 -16.38 11.23
N GLY A 161 -4.61 -16.45 12.52
CA GLY A 161 -4.62 -17.71 13.27
C GLY A 161 -3.24 -18.36 13.43
N ASP A 162 -3.24 -19.69 13.52
CA ASP A 162 -2.05 -20.50 13.78
C ASP A 162 -1.03 -20.43 12.63
N LEU A 163 -1.50 -20.37 11.37
CA LEU A 163 -0.64 -20.17 10.20
C LEU A 163 0.28 -18.94 10.36
N ARG A 164 -0.30 -17.82 10.82
CA ARG A 164 0.48 -16.59 11.05
C ARG A 164 1.52 -16.78 12.15
N ILE A 165 1.16 -17.48 13.23
CA ILE A 165 2.07 -17.75 14.35
C ILE A 165 3.20 -18.67 13.91
N GLU A 166 2.91 -19.70 13.11
CA GLU A 166 3.92 -20.64 12.65
C GLU A 166 4.94 -20.00 11.70
N ILE A 167 4.48 -19.14 10.80
CA ILE A 167 5.34 -18.44 9.84
C ILE A 167 6.16 -17.32 10.51
N PHE A 168 5.54 -16.49 11.36
CA PHE A 168 6.18 -15.28 11.89
C PHE A 168 6.64 -15.39 13.35
N GLY A 169 6.15 -16.37 14.10
CA GLY A 169 6.46 -16.55 15.52
C GLY A 169 7.68 -17.44 15.78
N GLN A 170 8.12 -18.24 14.80
CA GLN A 170 9.27 -19.12 14.96
C GLN A 170 10.58 -18.47 14.47
N PRO A 171 11.63 -18.39 15.31
CA PRO A 171 12.96 -17.94 14.89
C PRO A 171 13.48 -18.81 13.74
N GLY A 172 13.85 -18.18 12.62
CA GLY A 172 14.31 -18.88 11.40
C GLY A 172 13.24 -19.07 10.31
N ASN A 173 11.95 -18.93 10.64
CA ASN A 173 10.86 -19.01 9.67
C ASN A 173 10.48 -17.65 9.04
N LEU A 174 10.95 -16.55 9.61
CA LEU A 174 10.77 -15.22 9.03
C LEU A 174 11.34 -15.18 7.61
N PRO A 175 10.53 -14.86 6.59
CA PRO A 175 11.03 -14.68 5.23
C PRO A 175 12.01 -13.51 5.25
N THR A 176 13.28 -13.78 4.97
CA THR A 176 14.37 -12.85 5.27
C THR A 176 14.41 -11.58 4.43
N HIS A 177 13.56 -11.42 3.40
CA HIS A 177 13.74 -10.36 2.40
C HIS A 177 12.46 -9.69 1.88
N GLY A 178 11.32 -9.85 2.55
CA GLY A 178 10.06 -9.25 2.07
C GLY A 178 9.68 -9.74 0.67
N ASP A 179 9.96 -11.03 0.38
CA ASP A 179 9.68 -11.64 -0.92
C ASP A 179 8.31 -12.31 -0.91
N GLY A 180 7.38 -11.72 -1.65
CA GLY A 180 5.99 -12.19 -1.73
C GLY A 180 5.85 -13.63 -2.24
N PRO A 181 6.52 -13.99 -3.36
CA PRO A 181 6.46 -15.34 -3.89
C PRO A 181 6.96 -16.42 -2.91
N SER A 182 8.11 -16.18 -2.26
CA SER A 182 8.61 -17.11 -1.23
C SER A 182 7.67 -17.23 -0.04
N LEU A 183 7.04 -16.13 0.40
CA LEU A 183 6.05 -16.18 1.48
C LEU A 183 4.83 -16.99 1.06
N PHE A 184 4.30 -16.78 -0.15
CA PHE A 184 3.18 -17.58 -0.67
C PHE A 184 3.50 -19.06 -0.63
N LYS A 185 4.66 -19.48 -1.14
CA LYS A 185 5.07 -20.88 -1.13
C LYS A 185 5.14 -21.47 0.26
N ARG A 186 5.73 -20.73 1.22
CA ARG A 186 5.77 -21.16 2.63
C ARG A 186 4.38 -21.33 3.21
N MET A 187 3.46 -20.40 2.94
CA MET A 187 2.09 -20.50 3.42
C MET A 187 1.42 -21.78 2.94
N ILE A 188 1.58 -22.15 1.67
CA ILE A 188 1.02 -23.39 1.14
C ILE A 188 1.70 -24.63 1.72
N ASP A 189 3.02 -24.60 1.93
CA ASP A 189 3.74 -25.76 2.46
C ASP A 189 3.47 -26.03 3.93
N THR A 190 2.95 -25.03 4.66
CA THR A 190 2.56 -25.14 6.07
C THR A 190 1.13 -25.68 6.24
N THR A 191 0.32 -25.69 5.19
CA THR A 191 -1.10 -26.12 5.22
C THR A 191 -1.29 -27.52 4.68
#